data_AF-A0A1M3CA59-F1
#
_entry.id   AF-A0A1M3CA59-F1
#
_cell.length_a   1.000
_cell.length_b   1.000
_cell.length_c   1.000
_cell.angle_alpha   90.00
_cell.angle_beta   90.00
_cell.angle_gamma   90.00
#
_symmetry.space_group_name_H-M   'P 1'
#
loop_
_entity.id
_entity.type
_entity.pdbx_description
1 polymer ?
#
loop_
_entity_poly.entity_id
_entity_poly.type
_entity_poly.pdbx_seq_one_letter_code
_entity_poly.pdbx_strand_id
1 'polypeptide(L)'
;MKAACENDLSLSLTVFIEHSRQAEAVRFYEAVFDTSSIAIYSPDNQWIGFDMRVGNSVISVAGSNPRREAEPWRGGPFFPKEKGAVNVILCVTVNDAEDVLQRAVAAGATVRDKLQGSIHGIRGATFFDPFGHIWGIREKTPGHRSRF
;
A
#
# COMPACT_ATOMS: atom_id res chain seq x y z
N MET A 1 -42.02 -3.09 6.68
CA MET A 1 -40.97 -3.04 5.65
C MET A 1 -39.68 -2.65 6.36
N LYS A 2 -38.83 -3.61 6.73
CA LYS A 2 -37.58 -3.36 7.46
C LYS A 2 -36.57 -2.89 6.42
N ALA A 3 -36.07 -1.66 6.53
CA ALA A 3 -34.95 -1.22 5.70
C ALA A 3 -33.83 -2.25 5.87
N ALA A 4 -33.41 -2.87 4.78
CA ALA A 4 -32.22 -3.71 4.80
C ALA A 4 -31.09 -2.80 5.26
N CYS A 5 -30.52 -3.10 6.43
CA CYS A 5 -29.27 -2.52 6.85
C CYS A 5 -28.26 -2.97 5.79
N GLU A 6 -27.92 -2.11 4.83
CA GLU A 6 -26.75 -2.30 4.00
C GLU A 6 -25.58 -2.45 4.96
N ASN A 7 -24.93 -3.61 4.92
CA ASN A 7 -23.77 -3.87 5.76
C ASN A 7 -22.64 -2.96 5.26
N ASP A 8 -22.50 -1.78 5.88
CA ASP A 8 -21.48 -0.77 5.58
C ASP A 8 -20.11 -1.13 6.18
N LEU A 9 -19.71 -2.40 6.02
CA LEU A 9 -18.41 -2.88 6.49
C LEU A 9 -17.36 -2.59 5.42
N SER A 10 -16.46 -1.65 5.71
CA SER A 10 -15.32 -1.31 4.85
C SER A 10 -13.99 -1.65 5.53
N LEU A 11 -12.97 -1.97 4.72
CA LEU A 11 -11.61 -2.21 5.16
C LEU A 11 -10.70 -1.12 4.60
N SER A 12 -10.01 -0.43 5.49
CA SER A 12 -8.91 0.47 5.17
C SER A 12 -7.61 -0.04 5.80
N LEU A 13 -6.47 0.33 5.21
CA LEU A 13 -5.15 0.05 5.75
C LEU A 13 -4.38 1.36 5.88
N THR A 14 -3.59 1.49 6.95
CA THR A 14 -2.67 2.61 7.13
C THR A 14 -1.24 2.14 6.97
N VAL A 15 -0.49 2.83 6.12
CA VAL A 15 0.93 2.61 5.86
C VAL A 15 1.69 3.72 6.58
N PHE A 16 2.54 3.34 7.54
CA PHE A 16 3.32 4.29 8.32
C PHE A 16 4.66 4.56 7.65
N ILE A 17 4.83 5.80 7.23
CA ILE A 17 6.05 6.33 6.60
C ILE A 17 6.84 7.08 7.66
N GLU A 18 8.15 7.19 7.48
CA GLU A 18 8.96 8.14 8.25
C GLU A 18 8.32 9.53 8.27
N HIS A 19 8.31 10.16 9.45
CA HIS A 19 7.71 11.48 9.61
C HIS A 19 8.28 12.48 8.60
N SER A 20 7.40 13.33 8.05
CA SER A 20 7.70 14.31 6.99
C SER A 20 7.97 13.74 5.59
N ARG A 21 7.93 12.42 5.38
CA ARG A 21 8.11 11.80 4.04
C ARG A 21 6.83 11.30 3.38
N GLN A 22 5.66 11.58 3.96
CA GLN A 22 4.37 11.13 3.43
C GLN A 22 4.09 11.64 2.00
N ALA A 23 4.52 12.87 1.69
CA ALA A 23 4.35 13.45 0.35
C ALA A 23 5.26 12.80 -0.71
N GLU A 24 6.45 12.33 -0.33
CA GLU A 24 7.27 11.48 -1.20
C GLU A 24 6.59 10.13 -1.45
N ALA A 25 6.08 9.51 -0.37
CA ALA A 25 5.44 8.21 -0.46
C ALA A 25 4.19 8.23 -1.32
N VAL A 26 3.34 9.24 -1.16
CA VAL A 26 2.13 9.33 -1.96
C VAL A 26 2.43 9.52 -3.45
N ARG A 27 3.41 10.37 -3.80
CA ARG A 27 3.86 10.54 -5.21
C ARG A 27 4.41 9.24 -5.81
N PHE A 28 5.15 8.47 -5.01
CA PHE A 28 5.59 7.13 -5.42
C PHE A 28 4.38 6.24 -5.72
N TYR A 29 3.40 6.15 -4.82
CA TYR A 29 2.23 5.29 -5.04
C TYR A 29 1.35 5.74 -6.20
N GLU A 30 1.15 7.04 -6.41
CA GLU A 30 0.42 7.59 -7.56
C GLU A 30 1.10 7.19 -8.88
N ALA A 31 2.44 7.36 -8.97
CA ALA A 31 3.20 6.97 -10.15
C ALA A 31 3.18 5.46 -10.43
N VAL A 32 3.20 4.63 -9.38
CA VAL A 32 3.27 3.16 -9.50
C VAL A 32 1.91 2.52 -9.76
N PHE A 33 0.84 3.03 -9.16
CA PHE A 33 -0.48 2.41 -9.24
C PHE A 33 -1.46 3.17 -10.14
N ASP A 34 -1.04 4.29 -10.74
CA ASP A 34 -1.91 5.16 -11.55
C ASP A 34 -3.21 5.51 -10.80
N THR A 35 -3.02 5.96 -9.56
CA THR A 35 -4.11 6.39 -8.67
C THR A 35 -3.89 7.82 -8.25
N SER A 36 -4.93 8.47 -7.72
CA SER A 36 -4.87 9.80 -7.14
C SER A 36 -5.05 9.74 -5.63
N SER A 37 -4.36 10.62 -4.93
CA SER A 37 -4.54 10.82 -3.50
C SER A 37 -5.28 12.10 -3.15
N ILE A 38 -5.81 12.14 -1.93
CA ILE A 38 -6.34 13.34 -1.31
C ILE A 38 -5.60 13.61 -0.01
N ALA A 39 -5.29 14.87 0.27
CA ALA A 39 -4.71 15.26 1.54
C ALA A 39 -5.75 15.15 2.65
N ILE A 40 -5.35 14.57 3.79
CA ILE A 40 -6.20 14.40 4.96
C ILE A 40 -5.75 15.37 6.05
N TYR A 41 -6.74 15.99 6.69
CA TYR A 41 -6.56 16.95 7.77
C TYR A 41 -7.30 16.50 9.03
N SER A 42 -6.76 16.81 10.20
CA SER A 42 -7.44 16.65 11.47
C SER A 42 -8.63 17.63 11.60
N PRO A 43 -9.53 17.44 12.59
CA PRO A 43 -10.58 18.42 12.88
C PRO A 43 -10.05 19.82 13.17
N ASP A 44 -8.82 19.93 13.69
CA ASP A 44 -8.13 21.20 13.97
C ASP A 44 -7.39 21.75 12.73
N ASN A 45 -7.70 21.24 11.53
CA ASN A 45 -7.12 21.64 10.24
C ASN A 45 -5.59 21.42 10.13
N GLN A 46 -5.03 20.48 10.88
CA GLN A 46 -3.64 20.08 10.74
C GLN A 46 -3.51 18.96 9.70
N TRP A 47 -2.57 19.09 8.78
CA TRP A 47 -2.30 18.03 7.80
C TRP A 47 -1.75 16.78 8.50
N ILE A 48 -2.38 15.61 8.26
CA ILE A 48 -2.03 14.35 8.92
C ILE A 48 -1.58 13.24 7.94
N GLY A 49 -1.81 13.41 6.63
CA GLY A 49 -1.38 12.44 5.64
C GLY A 49 -2.17 12.52 4.33
N PHE A 50 -2.26 11.39 3.65
CA PHE A 50 -3.01 11.24 2.41
C PHE A 50 -3.85 9.97 2.44
N ASP A 51 -5.00 9.98 1.77
CA ASP A 51 -5.71 8.76 1.41
C ASP A 51 -5.60 8.55 -0.09
N MET A 52 -5.33 7.32 -0.50
CA MET A 52 -5.43 6.89 -1.90
C MET A 52 -6.41 5.73 -2.01
N ARG A 53 -7.19 5.73 -3.09
CA ARG A 53 -8.17 4.66 -3.33
C ARG A 53 -7.55 3.58 -4.21
N VAL A 54 -7.69 2.33 -3.76
CA VAL A 54 -7.25 1.15 -4.51
C VAL A 54 -8.44 0.18 -4.60
N GLY A 55 -9.11 0.19 -5.75
CA GLY A 55 -10.38 -0.51 -5.91
C GLY A 55 -11.42 -0.04 -4.88
N ASN A 56 -11.89 -0.96 -4.04
CA ASN A 56 -12.88 -0.68 -2.99
C ASN A 56 -12.26 -0.39 -1.61
N SER A 57 -10.94 -0.40 -1.50
CA SER A 57 -10.21 -0.14 -0.25
C SER A 57 -9.56 1.24 -0.28
N VAL A 58 -9.37 1.79 0.92
CA VAL A 58 -8.57 3.00 1.14
C VAL A 58 -7.24 2.60 1.75
N ILE A 59 -6.17 3.16 1.21
CA ILE A 59 -4.84 3.08 1.80
C ILE A 59 -4.48 4.49 2.27
N SER A 60 -4.36 4.65 3.58
CA SER A 60 -3.93 5.89 4.21
C SER A 60 -2.41 5.90 4.35
N VAL A 61 -1.76 6.96 3.91
CA VAL A 61 -0.33 7.21 4.03
C VAL A 61 -0.12 8.21 5.17
N ALA A 62 0.35 7.72 6.31
CA ALA A 62 0.53 8.52 7.52
C ALA A 62 2.00 8.56 7.95
N GLY A 63 2.42 9.67 8.55
CA GLY A 63 3.74 9.76 9.16
C GLY A 63 3.74 9.03 10.50
N SER A 64 4.80 8.29 10.80
CA SER A 64 5.00 7.76 12.14
C SER A 64 5.12 8.92 13.13
N ASN A 65 4.77 8.65 14.39
CA ASN A 65 4.79 9.67 15.43
C ASN A 65 6.22 9.81 15.98
N PRO A 66 6.91 10.96 15.81
CA PRO A 66 8.29 11.13 16.27
C PRO A 66 8.50 10.85 17.76
N ARG A 67 7.48 11.12 18.58
CA ARG A 67 7.54 10.84 20.02
C ARG A 67 7.48 9.34 20.31
N ARG A 68 6.68 8.58 19.55
CA ARG A 68 6.65 7.11 19.67
C ARG A 68 7.99 6.52 19.23
N GLU A 69 8.57 7.05 18.16
CA GLU A 69 9.91 6.67 17.69
C GLU A 69 11.00 6.93 18.76
N ALA A 70 10.93 8.07 19.46
CA ALA A 70 11.86 8.40 20.54
C ALA A 70 11.62 7.61 21.84
N GLU A 71 10.38 7.14 22.06
CA GLU A 71 9.95 6.43 23.26
C GLU A 71 9.38 5.02 22.92
N PRO A 72 10.17 4.10 22.32
CA PRO A 72 9.66 2.87 21.71
C PRO A 72 9.02 1.90 22.72
N TRP A 73 9.35 2.01 24.02
CA TRP A 73 8.72 1.25 25.09
C TRP A 73 7.20 1.51 25.22
N ARG A 74 6.70 2.60 24.62
CA ARG A 74 5.26 2.89 24.56
C ARG A 74 4.53 2.19 23.40
N GLY A 75 5.25 1.44 22.56
CA GLY A 75 4.73 0.84 21.34
C GLY A 75 4.56 1.85 20.21
N GLY A 76 4.24 1.32 19.02
CA GLY A 76 4.12 2.07 17.78
C GLY A 76 2.89 2.98 17.70
N PRO A 77 2.50 3.40 16.48
CA PRO A 77 3.01 2.91 15.19
C PRO A 77 4.42 3.43 14.85
N PHE A 78 5.23 2.57 14.24
CA PHE A 78 6.58 2.87 13.76
C PHE A 78 6.63 2.77 12.24
N PHE A 79 7.59 3.45 11.62
CA PHE A 79 7.92 3.19 10.22
C PHE A 79 8.96 2.06 10.07
N PRO A 80 9.04 1.38 8.92
CA PRO A 80 10.05 0.34 8.67
C PRO A 80 11.46 0.93 8.63
N LYS A 81 12.36 0.47 9.52
CA LYS A 81 13.76 0.94 9.55
C LYS A 81 14.65 0.31 8.50
N GLU A 82 14.23 -0.84 7.97
CA GLU A 82 14.90 -1.60 6.92
C GLU A 82 13.87 -2.16 5.94
N LYS A 83 14.34 -2.55 4.75
CA LYS A 83 13.50 -3.18 3.73
C LYS A 83 12.87 -4.46 4.28
N GLY A 84 11.54 -4.49 4.35
CA GLY A 84 10.81 -5.65 4.83
C GLY A 84 10.73 -5.79 6.35
N ALA A 85 11.15 -4.78 7.12
CA ALA A 85 10.91 -4.70 8.57
C ALA A 85 9.43 -4.35 8.86
N VAL A 86 8.53 -5.18 8.34
CA VAL A 86 7.06 -5.05 8.39
C VAL A 86 6.43 -6.40 8.72
N ASN A 87 5.22 -6.36 9.29
CA ASN A 87 4.46 -7.56 9.64
C ASN A 87 3.44 -7.98 8.57
N VAL A 88 3.29 -7.19 7.49
CA VAL A 88 2.29 -7.42 6.44
C VAL A 88 2.89 -7.17 5.06
N ILE A 89 2.34 -7.85 4.06
CA ILE A 89 2.59 -7.60 2.64
C ILE A 89 1.30 -7.00 2.05
N LEU A 90 1.41 -5.84 1.42
CA LEU A 90 0.29 -5.21 0.72
C LEU A 90 0.18 -5.82 -0.67
N CYS A 91 -0.93 -6.50 -0.96
CA CYS A 91 -1.13 -7.15 -2.25
C CYS A 91 -2.16 -6.40 -3.09
N VAL A 92 -1.79 -6.03 -4.32
CA VAL A 92 -2.71 -5.46 -5.32
C VAL A 92 -2.86 -6.39 -6.51
N THR A 93 -4.08 -6.46 -7.04
CA THR A 93 -4.34 -7.16 -8.31
C THR A 93 -4.42 -6.12 -9.42
N VAL A 94 -3.64 -6.30 -10.47
CA VAL A 94 -3.48 -5.37 -11.59
C VAL A 94 -3.68 -6.10 -12.91
N ASN A 95 -3.92 -5.33 -13.98
CA ASN A 95 -4.09 -5.89 -15.32
C ASN A 95 -2.76 -6.30 -15.96
N ASP A 96 -1.68 -5.58 -15.64
CA ASP A 96 -0.32 -5.85 -16.12
C ASP A 96 0.66 -5.72 -14.96
N ALA A 97 1.17 -6.86 -14.47
CA ALA A 97 2.14 -6.85 -13.37
C ALA A 97 3.54 -6.45 -13.82
N GLU A 98 3.88 -6.62 -15.10
CA GLU A 98 5.18 -6.22 -15.63
C GLU A 98 5.27 -4.69 -15.70
N ASP A 99 4.25 -4.02 -16.25
CA ASP A 99 4.19 -2.54 -16.31
C ASP A 99 4.31 -1.92 -14.92
N VAL A 100 3.52 -2.40 -13.95
CA VAL A 100 3.54 -1.88 -12.58
C VAL A 100 4.90 -2.12 -11.91
N LEU A 101 5.54 -3.27 -12.15
CA LEU A 101 6.89 -3.53 -11.62
C LEU A 101 7.91 -2.56 -12.23
N GLN A 102 7.84 -2.30 -13.53
CA GLN A 102 8.73 -1.37 -14.22
C GLN A 102 8.55 0.07 -13.69
N ARG A 103 7.31 0.54 -13.51
CA ARG A 103 7.02 1.84 -12.88
C ARG A 103 7.53 1.91 -11.45
N ALA A 104 7.36 0.84 -10.67
CA ALA A 104 7.89 0.75 -9.30
C ALA A 104 9.41 0.92 -9.27
N VAL A 105 10.13 0.17 -10.12
CA VAL A 105 11.60 0.27 -10.19
C VAL A 105 12.04 1.65 -10.67
N ALA A 106 11.38 2.23 -11.68
CA ALA A 106 11.67 3.58 -12.15
C ALA A 106 11.45 4.65 -11.08
N ALA A 107 10.47 4.44 -10.18
CA ALA A 107 10.19 5.31 -9.05
C ALA A 107 11.07 5.04 -7.80
N GLY A 108 12.02 4.09 -7.87
CA GLY A 108 13.00 3.81 -6.81
C GLY A 108 12.73 2.56 -5.98
N ALA A 109 11.76 1.72 -6.34
CA ALA A 109 11.56 0.44 -5.68
C ALA A 109 12.72 -0.52 -5.93
N THR A 110 12.92 -1.45 -5.00
CA THR A 110 13.86 -2.57 -5.17
C THR A 110 13.10 -3.86 -5.38
N VAL A 111 13.36 -4.56 -6.48
CA VAL A 111 12.77 -5.89 -6.72
C VAL A 111 13.19 -6.85 -5.60
N ARG A 112 12.20 -7.48 -4.97
CA ARG A 112 12.41 -8.52 -3.96
C ARG A 112 12.31 -9.89 -4.63
N ASP A 113 11.12 -10.22 -5.14
CA ASP A 113 10.87 -11.43 -5.91
C ASP A 113 10.52 -11.02 -7.34
N LYS A 114 11.33 -11.48 -8.31
CA LYS A 114 11.10 -11.20 -9.74
C LYS A 114 9.74 -11.73 -10.18
N LEU A 115 9.19 -11.14 -11.23
CA LEU A 115 7.98 -11.64 -11.85
C LEU A 115 8.18 -13.08 -12.31
N GLN A 116 7.45 -14.00 -11.69
CA GLN A 116 7.53 -15.42 -12.01
C GLN A 116 6.47 -15.79 -13.05
N GLY A 117 6.70 -16.89 -13.78
CA GLY A 117 5.67 -17.50 -14.62
C GLY A 117 4.41 -17.85 -13.82
N SER A 118 3.28 -18.02 -14.49
CA SER A 118 1.99 -18.26 -13.84
C SER A 118 1.99 -19.55 -13.01
N ILE A 119 1.78 -19.44 -11.70
CA ILE A 119 1.56 -20.58 -10.80
C ILE A 119 0.08 -20.53 -10.39
N HIS A 120 -0.69 -21.59 -10.66
CA HIS A 120 -2.15 -21.64 -10.45
C HIS A 120 -2.94 -20.50 -11.14
N GLY A 121 -2.48 -20.03 -12.31
CA GLY A 121 -3.19 -18.98 -13.06
C GLY A 121 -2.96 -17.55 -12.56
N ILE A 122 -2.07 -17.37 -11.59
CA ILE A 122 -1.65 -16.05 -11.08
C ILE A 122 -0.18 -15.84 -11.41
N ARG A 123 0.11 -14.75 -12.13
CA ARG A 123 1.47 -14.22 -12.35
C ARG A 123 1.70 -13.11 -11.33
N GLY A 124 2.89 -13.02 -10.73
CA GLY A 124 3.13 -11.99 -9.73
C GLY A 124 4.60 -11.77 -9.36
N ALA A 125 4.86 -10.60 -8.78
CA ALA A 125 6.16 -10.16 -8.30
C ALA A 125 6.00 -9.50 -6.93
N THR A 126 7.11 -9.32 -6.22
CA THR A 126 7.14 -8.48 -5.02
C THR A 126 8.29 -7.49 -5.08
N PHE A 127 8.09 -6.32 -4.49
CA PHE A 127 9.12 -5.30 -4.36
C PHE A 127 9.09 -4.64 -2.99
N PHE A 128 10.22 -4.08 -2.59
CA PHE A 128 10.31 -3.13 -1.49
C PHE A 128 10.11 -1.73 -2.04
N ASP A 129 9.18 -0.97 -1.47
CA ASP A 129 9.10 0.46 -1.75
C ASP A 129 10.27 1.23 -1.08
N PRO A 130 10.52 2.49 -1.46
CA PRO A 130 11.58 3.31 -0.86
C PRO A 130 11.44 3.55 0.65
N PHE A 131 10.30 3.20 1.25
CA PHE A 131 9.96 3.42 2.65
C PHE A 131 9.99 2.11 3.46
N GLY A 132 10.41 1.01 2.83
CA GLY A 132 10.68 -0.28 3.46
C GLY A 132 9.49 -1.24 3.52
N HIS A 133 8.32 -0.91 2.95
CA HIS A 133 7.19 -1.84 2.90
C HIS A 133 7.32 -2.85 1.77
N ILE A 134 6.66 -3.99 1.92
CA ILE A 134 6.61 -5.03 0.90
C ILE A 134 5.29 -4.91 0.15
N TRP A 135 5.38 -4.74 -1.17
CA TRP A 135 4.25 -4.79 -2.08
C TRP A 135 4.31 -6.06 -2.92
N GLY A 136 3.17 -6.75 -3.00
CA GLY A 136 2.93 -7.84 -3.94
C GLY A 136 2.01 -7.37 -5.05
N ILE A 137 2.40 -7.60 -6.29
CA ILE A 137 1.56 -7.33 -7.46
C ILE A 137 1.16 -8.66 -8.09
N ARG A 138 -0.13 -8.79 -8.40
CA ARG A 138 -0.71 -10.01 -8.97
C ARG A 138 -1.48 -9.67 -10.22
N GLU A 139 -1.24 -10.44 -11.28
CA GLU A 139 -1.96 -10.36 -12.53
C GLU A 139 -2.90 -11.57 -12.62
N LYS A 140 -4.19 -11.32 -12.82
CA LYS A 140 -5.16 -12.40 -13.06
C LYS A 140 -5.10 -12.77 -14.53
N THR A 141 -4.58 -13.96 -14.81
CA THR A 141 -4.57 -14.47 -16.19
C THR A 141 -6.01 -14.79 -16.62
N PRO A 142 -6.50 -14.31 -17.77
CA PRO A 142 -7.82 -14.67 -18.29
C PRO A 142 -7.90 -16.20 -18.47
N GLY A 143 -8.86 -16.84 -17.79
CA GLY A 143 -9.13 -18.29 -17.93
C GLY A 143 -9.14 -19.10 -16.64
N HIS A 144 -8.60 -18.58 -15.53
CA HIS A 144 -8.69 -19.26 -14.24
C HIS A 144 -9.87 -18.70 -13.42
N ARG A 145 -11.05 -19.32 -13.56
CA ARG A 145 -12.16 -19.11 -12.61
C ARG A 145 -11.74 -19.69 -11.26
N SER A 146 -11.31 -18.82 -10.36
CA SER A 146 -11.15 -19.17 -8.94
C SER A 146 -12.49 -19.70 -8.45
N ARG A 147 -12.56 -21.00 -8.14
CA ARG A 147 -13.67 -21.58 -7.38
C ARG A 147 -13.36 -21.34 -5.91
N PHE A 148 -13.83 -20.22 -5.37
CA PHE A 148 -14.08 -20.09 -3.94
C PHE A 148 -15.58 -19.90 -3.78
#